data_AF-A0A1F8LP04-F1
#
_entry.id   AF-A0A1F8LP04-F1
#
_cell.length_a   1.000
_cell.length_b   1.000
_cell.length_c   1.000
_cell.angle_alpha   90.00
_cell.angle_beta   90.00
_cell.angle_gamma   90.00
#
_symmetry.space_group_name_H-M   'P 1'
#
loop_
_entity.id
_entity.type
_entity.pdbx_description
1 polymer ?
#
loop_
_entity_poly.entity_id
_entity_poly.type
_entity_poly.pdbx_seq_one_letter_code
_entity_poly.pdbx_strand_id
1 'polypeptide(L)' 'MNFTSQSVQRGFTLIPLRLYIKDSYAKLEIALAKGKRQFDKREVTAERESKRRLDRVIKTRPATRK' A
#
# COMPACT_ATOMS: atom_id res chain seq x y z
N MET A 1 -7.02 -15.42 -21.76
CA MET A 1 -6.95 -14.34 -20.75
C MET A 1 -5.78 -13.47 -21.14
N ASN A 2 -6.04 -12.30 -21.74
CA ASN A 2 -5.04 -11.56 -22.52
C ASN A 2 -4.50 -10.37 -21.72
N PHE A 3 -3.43 -10.60 -20.96
CA PHE A 3 -2.79 -9.56 -20.12
C PHE A 3 -1.89 -8.58 -20.92
N THR A 4 -1.57 -8.93 -22.16
CA THR A 4 -0.63 -8.19 -23.03
C THR A 4 -1.11 -6.79 -23.41
N SER A 5 -2.43 -6.57 -23.50
CA SER A 5 -2.96 -5.25 -23.86
C SER A 5 -2.92 -4.25 -22.70
N GLN A 6 -3.08 -4.72 -21.46
CA GLN A 6 -3.14 -3.87 -20.27
C GLN A 6 -1.76 -3.48 -19.73
N SER A 7 -0.72 -4.31 -19.94
CA SER A 7 0.66 -3.98 -19.56
C SER A 7 1.30 -2.92 -20.48
N VAL A 8 0.89 -2.87 -21.75
CA VAL A 8 1.32 -1.85 -22.73
C VAL A 8 0.67 -0.49 -22.45
N GLN A 9 -0.42 -0.47 -21.69
CA GLN A 9 -1.12 0.75 -21.31
C GLN A 9 -0.30 1.53 -20.27
N ARG A 10 0.17 2.73 -20.63
CA ARG A 10 1.06 3.55 -19.80
C ARG A 10 0.46 3.74 -18.39
N GLY A 11 1.19 3.29 -17.37
CA GLY A 11 0.87 3.52 -15.95
C GLY A 11 0.40 2.29 -15.16
N PHE A 12 0.31 1.12 -15.79
CA PHE A 12 0.15 -0.16 -15.08
C PHE A 12 1.51 -0.84 -14.88
N THR A 13 1.70 -1.44 -13.71
CA THR A 13 2.91 -2.16 -13.30
C THR A 13 2.50 -3.56 -12.85
N LEU A 14 3.26 -4.54 -13.31
CA LEU A 14 3.11 -5.93 -12.88
C LEU A 14 3.75 -6.08 -11.50
N ILE A 15 3.01 -6.55 -10.50
CA ILE A 15 3.52 -6.71 -9.12
C ILE A 15 3.28 -8.15 -8.65
N PRO A 16 4.32 -8.82 -8.10
CA PRO A 16 4.15 -10.11 -7.44
C PRO A 16 3.38 -9.92 -6.13
N LEU A 17 2.30 -10.68 -5.92
CA LEU A 17 1.58 -10.71 -4.65
C LEU A 17 2.16 -11.77 -3.72
N ARG A 18 2.31 -13.00 -4.21
CA ARG A 18 2.70 -14.15 -3.42
C ARG A 18 3.51 -15.14 -4.25
N LEU A 19 4.55 -15.68 -3.64
CA LEU A 19 5.31 -16.81 -4.17
C LEU A 19 5.09 -18.00 -3.26
N TYR A 20 4.64 -19.12 -3.82
CA TYR A 20 4.42 -20.35 -3.07
C TYR A 20 4.91 -21.54 -3.88
N ILE A 21 5.51 -22.50 -3.18
CA ILE A 21 6.00 -23.73 -3.79
C ILE A 21 4.88 -24.76 -3.66
N LYS A 22 4.45 -25.34 -4.78
CA LYS A 22 3.48 -26.42 -4.81
C LYS A 22 3.96 -27.47 -5.81
N ASP A 23 3.99 -28.73 -5.39
CA ASP A 23 4.36 -29.88 -6.22
C ASP A 23 5.72 -29.69 -6.91
N SER A 24 6.73 -29.21 -6.15
CA SER A 24 8.08 -28.87 -6.62
C SER A 24 8.19 -27.71 -7.61
N TYR A 25 7.10 -26.99 -7.90
CA TYR A 25 7.11 -25.78 -8.72
C TYR A 25 6.89 -24.52 -7.88
N ALA A 26 7.73 -23.51 -8.08
CA ALA A 26 7.49 -22.17 -7.54
C ALA A 26 6.40 -21.48 -8.39
N LYS A 27 5.21 -21.35 -7.80
CA LYS A 27 4.10 -20.61 -8.37
C LYS A 27 4.13 -19.17 -7.85
N LEU A 28 3.88 -18.24 -8.76
CA LEU A 28 3.94 -16.82 -8.48
C LEU A 28 2.60 -16.21 -8.89
N GLU A 29 1.91 -15.63 -7.92
CA GLU A 29 0.66 -14.92 -8.12
C GLU A 29 0.97 -13.45 -8.44
N ILE A 30 0.49 -12.98 -9.58
CA ILE A 30 0.83 -11.68 -10.15
C ILE A 30 -0.45 -10.85 -10.28
N ALA A 31 -0.36 -9.57 -9.92
CA ALA A 31 -1.43 -8.60 -10.13
C ALA A 31 -0.97 -7.42 -11.00
N LEU A 32 -1.93 -6.79 -11.69
CA LEU A 32 -1.75 -5.50 -12.36
C LEU A 32 -2.12 -4.38 -11.38
N ALA A 33 -1.15 -3.54 -11.05
CA ALA A 33 -1.35 -2.39 -10.19
C ALA A 33 -1.14 -1.08 -10.96
N LYS A 34 -1.89 -0.04 -10.60
CA LYS A 34 -1.68 1.32 -11.11
C LYS A 34 -1.09 2.18 -9.99
N GLY A 35 0.02 2.87 -10.26
CA GLY A 35 0.61 3.78 -9.28
C GLY A 35 -0.36 4.88 -8.85
N LYS A 36 -0.46 5.17 -7.54
CA LYS A 36 -1.27 6.29 -7.03
C LYS A 36 -0.76 7.62 -7.62
N ARG A 37 -1.69 8.46 -8.11
CA ARG A 37 -1.39 9.83 -8.60
C ARG A 37 -0.82 10.67 -7.44
N GLN A 38 0.13 11.55 -7.73
CA GLN A 38 0.81 12.38 -6.71
C GLN A 38 -0.14 13.25 -5.87
N PHE A 39 -1.30 13.61 -6.44
CA PHE A 39 -2.34 14.40 -5.76
C PHE A 39 -2.86 13.70 -4.49
N ASP A 40 -3.12 12.40 -4.59
CA ASP A 40 -3.61 11.51 -3.53
C ASP A 40 -2.58 11.34 -2.39
N LYS A 41 -1.28 11.52 -2.69
CA LYS A 41 -0.21 11.38 -1.70
C LYS A 41 -0.25 12.50 -0.66
N ARG A 42 -0.70 13.71 -1.02
CA ARG A 42 -0.75 14.85 -0.09
C ARG A 42 -1.82 14.64 0.97
N GLU A 43 -3.02 14.23 0.56
CA GLU A 43 -4.13 13.93 1.48
C GLU A 43 -3.78 12.77 2.41
N VAL A 44 -3.26 11.67 1.87
CA VAL A 44 -2.80 10.51 2.68
C VAL A 44 -1.67 10.88 3.63
N THR A 45 -0.75 11.78 3.23
CA THR A 45 0.34 12.22 4.10
C THR A 45 -0.18 13.11 5.22
N ALA A 46 -1.07 14.05 4.91
CA ALA A 46 -1.71 14.93 5.89
C ALA A 46 -2.53 14.13 6.91
N GLU A 47 -3.31 13.14 6.46
CA GLU A 47 -4.11 12.28 7.33
C GLU A 47 -3.23 11.37 8.21
N ARG A 48 -2.13 10.83 7.67
CA ARG A 48 -1.17 10.05 8.45
C ARG A 48 -0.45 10.91 9.50
N GLU A 49 -0.13 12.15 9.16
CA GLU A 49 0.54 13.09 10.06
C GLU A 49 -0.39 13.59 11.16
N SER A 50 -1.65 13.90 10.82
CA SER A 50 -2.67 14.29 11.80
C SER A 50 -2.93 13.16 12.80
N LYS A 51 -3.05 11.91 12.32
CA LYS A 51 -3.20 10.73 13.17
C LYS A 51 -2.02 10.55 14.14
N ARG A 52 -0.78 10.63 13.65
CA ARG A 52 0.42 10.59 14.51
C ARG A 52 0.44 11.70 15.55
N ARG A 53 -0.02 12.91 15.19
CA ARG A 53 -0.07 14.05 16.12
C ARG A 53 -1.08 13.79 17.23
N LEU A 54 -2.26 13.29 16.90
CA LEU A 54 -3.31 12.91 17.85
C LEU A 54 -2.83 11.79 18.79
N ASP A 55 -2.25 10.72 18.25
CA ASP A 55 -1.67 9.62 19.04
C ASP A 55 -0.59 10.12 20.02
N ARG A 56 0.24 11.08 19.59
CA ARG A 56 1.25 11.68 20.45
C ARG A 56 0.60 12.46 21.59
N VAL A 57 -0.36 13.33 21.31
CA VAL A 57 -1.06 14.15 22.33
C VAL A 57 -1.76 13.28 23.38
N ILE A 58 -2.37 12.17 22.95
CA ILE A 58 -3.00 11.20 23.85
C ILE A 58 -1.94 10.53 24.75
N LYS A 59 -0.77 10.19 24.19
CA LYS A 59 0.32 9.53 24.92
C LYS A 59 1.10 10.47 25.86
N THR A 60 1.25 11.77 25.53
CA THR A 60 1.93 12.75 26.40
C THR A 60 1.07 13.30 27.52
N ARG A 61 -0.20 12.90 27.63
CA ARG A 61 -1.00 13.22 28.81
C ARG A 61 -0.72 12.12 29.85
N PRO A 62 0.22 12.32 30.80
CA PRO A 62 0.26 11.44 31.96
C PRO A 62 -1.14 11.52 32.57
N ALA A 63 -1.70 10.37 32.90
CA ALA A 63 -2.86 10.30 33.78
C ALA A 63 -2.42 10.85 35.15
N THR A 64 -2.32 12.17 35.28
CA THR A 64 -2.13 12.84 36.56
C THR A 64 -3.45 12.77 37.30
N ARG A 65 -3.53 11.70 38.10
CA ARG A 65 -3.93 11.70 39.51
C ARG A 65 -5.31 12.31 39.82
N LYS A 66 -6.28 11.44 40.08
CA LYS A 66 -7.08 11.50 41.29
C LYS A 66 -7.00 10.15 41.98
#